data_AF-A0A2H5EUE0-F1
#
_entry.id   AF-A0A2H5EUE0-F1
#
_cell.length_a   1.000
_cell.length_b   1.000
_cell.length_c   1.000
_cell.angle_alpha   90.00
_cell.angle_beta   90.00
_cell.angle_gamma   90.00
#
_symmetry.space_group_name_H-M   'P 1'
#
loop_
_entity.id
_entity.type
_entity.pdbx_description
1 polymer ?
#
loop_
_entity_poly.entity_id
_entity_poly.type
_entity_poly.pdbx_seq_one_letter_code
_entity_poly.pdbx_strand_id
1 'polypeptide(L)'
;MERFNPICDARSRVSRNITIRAERLARSGSVPGMDAEDIKQDLRLHLYRRDEKFDPARGQYDTFADRVLANRIATLAAPTERLRAERAWIDFDSPAEGRGDDEMLPLAETLPDSAMPHAAVARAPDEAFGLVRDVRRLLAGLSPTCTDVALALIDMSPTEAAEALGIHRSTVYARLATIRKAAEALDLAAYLGAAPTVSEARR
;
A
#
# COMPACT_ATOMS: atom_id res chain seq x y z
N MET A 1 17.68 16.39 3.67
CA MET A 1 18.04 15.40 2.64
C MET A 1 19.54 15.13 2.72
N GLU A 2 20.04 14.55 3.83
CA GLU A 2 21.50 14.44 4.10
C GLU A 2 21.97 13.01 4.39
N ARG A 3 21.08 12.03 4.63
CA ARG A 3 21.46 10.72 5.18
C ARG A 3 21.14 9.52 4.30
N PHE A 4 21.21 9.69 2.97
CA PHE A 4 21.12 8.57 2.03
C PHE A 4 22.24 7.53 2.24
N ASN A 5 23.43 8.00 2.67
CA ASN A 5 24.61 7.17 2.84
C ASN A 5 24.44 6.07 3.92
N PRO A 6 24.03 6.34 5.18
CA PRO A 6 23.86 5.27 6.17
C PRO A 6 22.76 4.25 5.84
N ILE A 7 21.78 4.57 4.99
CA ILE A 7 20.70 3.65 4.62
C ILE A 7 21.17 2.65 3.56
N CYS A 8 21.95 3.13 2.58
CA CYS A 8 22.33 2.34 1.40
C CYS A 8 23.77 1.80 1.46
N ASP A 9 24.68 2.42 2.22
CA ASP A 9 26.07 1.95 2.37
C ASP A 9 26.09 0.58 3.06
N ALA A 10 26.58 -0.45 2.37
CA ALA A 10 26.70 -1.79 2.91
C ALA A 10 27.56 -1.88 4.19
N ARG A 11 28.45 -0.92 4.41
CA ARG A 11 29.33 -0.87 5.60
C ARG A 11 28.62 -0.26 6.82
N SER A 12 27.57 0.53 6.59
CA SER A 12 26.78 1.14 7.66
C SER A 12 26.14 0.09 8.56
N ARG A 13 26.07 0.41 9.86
CA ARG A 13 25.39 -0.41 10.87
C ARG A 13 23.89 -0.56 10.55
N VAL A 14 23.26 0.50 10.03
CA VAL A 14 21.84 0.50 9.64
C VAL A 14 21.59 -0.43 8.47
N SER A 15 22.40 -0.35 7.40
CA SER A 15 22.26 -1.24 6.24
C SER A 15 22.47 -2.71 6.61
N ARG A 16 23.47 -3.02 7.44
CA ARG A 16 23.66 -4.38 7.98
C ARG A 16 22.49 -4.86 8.83
N ASN A 17 21.92 -3.99 9.67
CA ASN A 17 20.73 -4.31 10.46
C ASN A 17 19.53 -4.64 9.56
N ILE A 18 19.31 -3.87 8.50
CA ILE A 18 18.27 -4.13 7.49
C ILE A 18 18.47 -5.51 6.87
N THR A 19 19.68 -5.81 6.37
CA THR A 19 19.98 -7.11 5.75
C THR A 19 19.70 -8.28 6.69
N ILE A 20 20.22 -8.22 7.93
CA ILE A 20 20.04 -9.29 8.92
C ILE A 20 18.55 -9.50 9.25
N ARG A 21 17.80 -8.41 9.45
CA ARG A 21 16.37 -8.50 9.79
C ARG A 21 15.55 -9.02 8.61
N ALA A 22 15.85 -8.59 7.39
CA ALA A 22 15.17 -9.05 6.19
C ALA A 22 15.39 -10.54 5.95
N GLU A 23 16.65 -11.01 6.02
CA GLU A 23 16.97 -12.44 5.88
C GLU A 23 16.31 -13.30 6.97
N ARG A 24 16.21 -12.77 8.20
CA ARG A 24 15.51 -13.48 9.29
C ARG A 24 14.01 -13.55 9.02
N LEU A 25 13.41 -12.47 8.51
CA LEU A 25 11.98 -12.39 8.25
C LEU A 25 11.56 -13.23 7.03
N ALA A 26 12.38 -13.26 5.98
CA ALA A 26 12.15 -14.14 4.82
C ALA A 26 12.22 -15.62 5.25
N ARG A 27 13.23 -15.99 6.04
CA ARG A 27 13.37 -17.37 6.56
C ARG A 27 12.24 -17.81 7.47
N SER A 28 11.59 -16.90 8.18
CA SER A 28 10.46 -17.24 9.05
C SER A 28 9.14 -17.44 8.29
N GLY A 29 9.08 -17.12 6.99
CA GLY A 29 7.87 -17.22 6.18
C GLY A 29 6.73 -16.29 6.64
N SER A 30 7.03 -15.32 7.50
CA SER A 30 6.01 -14.47 8.14
C SER A 30 5.47 -13.37 7.20
N VAL A 31 6.09 -13.20 6.04
CA VAL A 31 5.68 -12.27 4.99
C VAL A 31 5.55 -13.06 3.69
N PRO A 32 4.40 -13.73 3.47
CA PRO A 32 4.17 -14.49 2.24
C PRO A 32 4.38 -13.60 1.01
N GLY A 33 5.04 -14.15 0.00
CA GLY A 33 5.27 -13.50 -1.28
C GLY A 33 6.35 -12.41 -1.32
N MET A 34 7.17 -12.26 -0.28
CA MET A 34 8.36 -11.42 -0.33
C MET A 34 9.61 -12.23 -0.02
N ASP A 35 10.62 -12.12 -0.86
CA ASP A 35 11.93 -12.67 -0.58
C ASP A 35 12.77 -11.74 0.32
N ALA A 36 14.01 -12.13 0.62
CA ALA A 36 14.88 -11.32 1.46
C ALA A 36 15.24 -9.98 0.82
N GLU A 37 15.38 -9.89 -0.50
CA GLU A 37 15.71 -8.65 -1.20
C GLU A 37 14.51 -7.70 -1.25
N ASP A 38 13.31 -8.21 -1.49
CA ASP A 38 12.06 -7.46 -1.43
C ASP A 38 11.91 -6.78 -0.07
N ILE A 39 12.12 -7.54 1.01
CA ILE A 39 12.04 -7.03 2.38
C ILE A 39 13.15 -6.00 2.64
N LYS A 40 14.38 -6.22 2.14
CA LYS A 40 15.47 -5.24 2.27
C LYS A 40 15.09 -3.91 1.60
N GLN A 41 14.55 -3.95 0.39
CA GLN A 41 14.16 -2.76 -0.36
C GLN A 41 13.02 -2.01 0.36
N ASP A 42 11.99 -2.73 0.81
CA ASP A 42 10.88 -2.14 1.55
C ASP A 42 11.35 -1.44 2.84
N LEU A 43 12.22 -2.10 3.62
CA LEU A 43 12.78 -1.53 4.85
C LEU A 43 13.63 -0.29 4.58
N ARG A 44 14.46 -0.30 3.52
CA ARG A 44 15.26 0.87 3.11
C ARG A 44 14.37 2.04 2.71
N LEU A 45 13.38 1.80 1.85
CA LEU A 45 12.44 2.82 1.40
C LEU A 45 11.65 3.40 2.57
N HIS A 46 11.17 2.54 3.46
CA HIS A 46 10.40 2.95 4.63
C HIS A 46 11.21 3.84 5.58
N LEU A 47 12.49 3.50 5.80
CA LEU A 47 13.41 4.32 6.60
C LEU A 47 13.74 5.63 5.89
N TYR A 48 14.03 5.58 4.59
CA TYR A 48 14.34 6.77 3.79
C TYR A 48 13.22 7.82 3.84
N ARG A 49 11.96 7.40 3.66
CA ARG A 49 10.79 8.30 3.76
C ARG A 49 10.62 8.95 5.13
N ARG A 50 11.22 8.37 6.18
CA ARG A 50 11.12 8.86 7.56
C ARG A 50 12.37 9.57 8.03
N ASP A 51 13.42 9.61 7.20
CA ASP A 51 14.70 10.22 7.54
C ASP A 51 14.56 11.68 7.95
N GLU A 52 13.68 12.43 7.28
CA GLU A 52 13.36 13.84 7.59
C GLU A 52 12.77 14.05 8.98
N LYS A 53 12.21 13.00 9.60
CA LYS A 53 11.62 13.06 10.95
C LYS A 53 12.62 12.76 12.05
N PHE A 54 13.87 12.45 11.69
CA PHE A 54 14.91 12.26 12.68
C PHE A 54 15.27 13.59 13.34
N ASP A 55 15.16 13.62 14.67
CA ASP A 55 15.57 14.75 15.48
C ASP A 55 16.81 14.39 16.33
N PRO A 56 17.99 14.97 16.03
CA PRO A 56 19.21 14.70 16.78
C PRO A 56 19.15 15.12 18.25
N ALA A 57 18.29 16.06 18.63
CA ALA A 57 18.12 16.45 20.02
C ALA A 57 17.44 15.36 20.87
N ARG A 58 16.74 14.41 20.22
CA ARG A 58 15.97 13.35 20.89
C ARG A 58 16.70 12.01 20.96
N GLY A 59 17.86 11.86 20.32
CA GLY A 59 18.68 10.66 20.43
C GLY A 59 19.54 10.34 19.21
N GLN A 60 20.11 9.13 19.21
CA GLN A 60 20.99 8.65 18.16
C GLN A 60 20.21 8.09 16.95
N TYR A 61 20.77 8.25 15.76
CA TYR A 61 20.13 7.81 14.51
C TYR A 61 19.90 6.31 14.47
N ASP A 62 20.84 5.52 14.97
CA ASP A 62 20.70 4.06 15.03
C ASP A 62 19.46 3.64 15.83
N THR A 63 19.18 4.32 16.95
CA THR A 63 18.00 4.04 17.78
C THR A 63 16.71 4.44 17.07
N PHE A 64 16.74 5.55 16.34
CA PHE A 64 15.62 5.96 15.48
C PHE A 64 15.36 4.94 14.38
N ALA A 65 16.40 4.55 13.63
CA ALA A 65 16.31 3.54 12.58
C ALA A 65 15.81 2.20 13.12
N ASP A 66 16.34 1.73 14.25
CA ASP A 66 15.92 0.47 14.89
C ASP A 66 14.41 0.46 15.20
N ARG A 67 13.87 1.58 15.70
CA ARG A 67 12.43 1.74 15.99
C ARG A 67 11.59 1.79 14.71
N VAL A 68 12.00 2.56 13.71
CA VAL A 68 11.31 2.65 12.42
C VAL A 68 11.25 1.29 11.72
N LEU A 69 12.36 0.56 11.72
CA LEU A 69 12.46 -0.78 11.15
C LEU A 69 11.61 -1.79 11.93
N ALA A 70 11.64 -1.77 13.26
CA ALA A 70 10.82 -2.68 14.08
C ALA A 70 9.32 -2.49 13.81
N ASN A 71 8.86 -1.24 13.70
CA ASN A 71 7.46 -0.94 13.39
C ASN A 71 7.08 -1.43 11.98
N ARG A 72 7.96 -1.25 10.98
CA ARG A 72 7.71 -1.75 9.64
C ARG A 72 7.65 -3.27 9.59
N ILE A 73 8.57 -3.96 10.26
CA ILE A 73 8.56 -5.43 10.33
C ILE A 73 7.27 -5.94 10.97
N ALA A 74 6.81 -5.33 12.06
CA ALA A 74 5.53 -5.69 12.67
C ALA A 74 4.35 -5.48 11.70
N THR A 75 4.39 -4.43 10.88
CA THR A 75 3.39 -4.16 9.84
C THR A 75 3.45 -5.18 8.70
N LEU A 76 4.65 -5.56 8.26
CA LEU A 76 4.84 -6.55 7.20
C LEU A 76 4.36 -7.95 7.64
N ALA A 77 4.70 -8.35 8.87
CA ALA A 77 4.34 -9.63 9.47
C ALA A 77 2.89 -9.68 9.99
N ALA A 78 2.15 -8.57 9.95
CA ALA A 78 0.79 -8.50 10.45
C ALA A 78 -0.12 -9.47 9.67
N PRO A 79 -0.93 -10.30 10.36
CA PRO A 79 -1.67 -11.40 9.76
C PRO A 79 -3.01 -10.95 9.16
N THR A 80 -3.12 -9.73 8.64
CA THR A 80 -4.38 -9.32 8.02
C THR A 80 -4.57 -10.05 6.70
N GLU A 81 -5.69 -10.74 6.58
CA GLU A 81 -6.11 -11.51 5.40
C GLU A 81 -5.99 -10.70 4.11
N ARG A 82 -6.37 -9.42 4.14
CA ARG A 82 -6.17 -8.46 3.03
C ARG A 82 -4.72 -8.35 2.58
N LEU A 83 -3.77 -8.17 3.51
CA LEU A 83 -2.34 -8.05 3.15
C LEU A 83 -1.76 -9.38 2.67
N ARG A 84 -2.31 -10.52 3.11
CA ARG A 84 -1.90 -11.83 2.59
C ARG A 84 -2.45 -12.05 1.18
N ALA A 85 -3.70 -11.69 0.93
CA ALA A 85 -4.32 -11.73 -0.39
C ALA A 85 -3.57 -10.84 -1.39
N GLU A 86 -3.24 -9.60 -1.00
CA GLU A 86 -2.47 -8.66 -1.83
C GLU A 86 -1.04 -9.14 -2.15
N ARG A 87 -0.50 -10.07 -1.36
CA ARG A 87 0.87 -10.60 -1.52
C ARG A 87 0.88 -12.07 -1.93
N ALA A 88 -0.28 -12.66 -2.17
CA ALA A 88 -0.37 -14.02 -2.65
C ALA A 88 0.05 -14.03 -4.11
N TRP A 89 1.12 -14.76 -4.41
CA TRP A 89 1.46 -15.06 -5.79
C TRP A 89 0.52 -16.13 -6.30
N ILE A 90 -0.08 -15.87 -7.45
CA ILE A 90 -0.78 -16.86 -8.24
C ILE A 90 0.11 -17.14 -9.45
N ASP A 91 0.33 -18.42 -9.72
CA ASP A 91 1.09 -18.84 -10.89
C ASP A 91 0.23 -18.71 -12.14
N PHE A 92 0.78 -18.07 -13.18
CA PHE A 92 0.08 -17.80 -14.44
C PHE A 92 -0.10 -19.06 -15.29
N ASP A 93 0.74 -20.07 -15.08
CA ASP A 93 0.63 -21.37 -15.74
C ASP A 93 -0.37 -22.29 -15.02
N SER A 94 -0.87 -21.88 -13.84
CA SER A 94 -1.93 -22.61 -13.17
C SER A 94 -3.21 -22.56 -13.99
N PRO A 95 -3.93 -23.67 -14.12
CA PRO A 95 -5.13 -23.70 -14.95
C PRO A 95 -6.24 -22.87 -14.28
N ALA A 96 -6.89 -22.03 -15.07
CA ALA A 96 -8.03 -21.24 -14.61
C ALA A 96 -9.33 -22.06 -14.77
N GLU A 97 -10.21 -21.97 -13.78
CA GLU A 97 -11.57 -22.51 -13.91
C GLU A 97 -12.31 -21.72 -14.99
N GLY A 98 -12.43 -22.31 -16.18
CA GLY A 98 -13.20 -21.76 -17.27
C GLY A 98 -14.68 -21.63 -16.92
N ARG A 99 -15.36 -20.61 -17.45
CA ARG A 99 -16.81 -20.45 -17.30
C ARG A 99 -17.55 -21.35 -18.30
N GLY A 100 -17.59 -22.68 -18.04
CA GLY A 100 -18.33 -23.65 -18.85
C GLY A 100 -17.50 -24.89 -19.23
N ASP A 101 -18.00 -25.69 -20.19
CA ASP A 101 -17.35 -26.90 -20.75
C ASP A 101 -16.11 -26.61 -21.62
N ASP A 102 -15.53 -25.40 -21.53
CA ASP A 102 -14.34 -25.02 -22.29
C ASP A 102 -13.07 -25.63 -21.69
N GLU A 103 -12.08 -25.88 -22.54
CA GLU A 103 -10.77 -26.39 -22.17
C GLU A 103 -10.14 -25.54 -21.05
N MET A 104 -9.60 -26.18 -20.01
CA MET A 104 -8.88 -25.48 -18.92
C MET A 104 -7.62 -24.83 -19.49
N LEU A 105 -7.72 -23.53 -19.78
CA LEU A 105 -6.60 -22.72 -20.23
C LEU A 105 -5.75 -22.24 -19.04
N PRO A 106 -4.44 -22.00 -19.25
CA PRO A 106 -3.60 -21.31 -18.26
C PRO A 106 -4.22 -19.98 -17.85
N LEU A 107 -4.02 -19.57 -16.59
CA LEU A 107 -4.53 -18.30 -16.08
C LEU A 107 -4.09 -17.11 -16.97
N ALA A 108 -2.86 -17.12 -17.48
CA ALA A 108 -2.37 -16.12 -18.43
C ALA A 108 -3.29 -15.89 -19.65
N GLU A 109 -3.85 -16.97 -20.21
CA GLU A 109 -4.70 -16.93 -21.42
C GLU A 109 -6.14 -16.49 -21.11
N THR A 110 -6.53 -16.49 -19.83
CA THR A 110 -7.88 -16.07 -19.38
C THR A 110 -7.93 -14.64 -18.86
N LEU A 111 -6.77 -14.03 -18.59
CA LEU A 111 -6.69 -12.66 -18.10
C LEU A 111 -6.94 -11.66 -19.22
N PRO A 112 -7.73 -10.59 -18.98
CA PRO A 112 -7.89 -9.54 -19.97
C PRO A 112 -6.57 -8.80 -20.17
N ASP A 113 -6.32 -8.27 -21.37
CA ASP A 113 -5.12 -7.48 -21.70
C ASP A 113 -4.89 -6.30 -20.74
N SER A 114 -5.95 -5.79 -20.10
CA SER A 114 -5.89 -4.73 -19.08
C SER A 114 -5.23 -5.16 -17.77
N ALA A 115 -5.11 -6.47 -17.52
CA ALA A 115 -4.45 -7.05 -16.34
C ALA A 115 -2.96 -7.35 -16.56
N MET A 116 -2.41 -7.11 -17.76
CA MET A 116 -1.01 -7.36 -18.07
C MET A 116 -0.06 -6.43 -17.30
N PRO A 117 1.12 -6.91 -16.84
CA PRO A 117 2.15 -6.06 -16.26
C PRO A 117 2.57 -4.98 -17.27
N HIS A 118 2.50 -3.70 -16.87
CA HIS A 118 2.73 -2.53 -17.72
C HIS A 118 1.70 -2.29 -18.82
N ALA A 119 0.55 -2.98 -18.82
CA ALA A 119 -0.61 -2.47 -19.52
C ALA A 119 -0.80 -1.02 -19.06
N ALA A 120 -0.85 -0.09 -20.00
CA ALA A 120 -1.39 1.21 -19.66
C ALA A 120 -2.74 0.90 -19.02
N VAL A 121 -2.92 1.33 -17.77
CA VAL A 121 -4.24 1.36 -17.13
C VAL A 121 -5.04 2.48 -17.82
N ALA A 122 -5.11 2.40 -19.15
CA ALA A 122 -5.99 3.15 -19.98
C ALA A 122 -7.34 2.52 -19.73
N ARG A 123 -7.99 2.97 -18.65
CA ARG A 123 -9.43 2.86 -18.52
C ARG A 123 -10.03 3.32 -19.83
N ALA A 124 -11.12 2.67 -20.26
CA ALA A 124 -11.85 3.13 -21.42
C ALA A 124 -12.09 4.65 -21.29
N PRO A 125 -11.93 5.45 -22.36
CA PRO A 125 -12.01 6.92 -22.27
C PRO A 125 -13.27 7.41 -21.53
N ASP A 126 -14.40 6.72 -21.72
CA ASP A 126 -15.67 7.00 -21.06
C ASP A 126 -15.63 6.72 -19.55
N GLU A 127 -14.98 5.65 -19.12
CA GLU A 127 -14.80 5.31 -17.71
C GLU A 127 -13.83 6.29 -17.02
N ALA A 128 -12.74 6.67 -17.69
CA ALA A 128 -11.81 7.68 -17.20
C ALA A 128 -12.51 9.04 -17.03
N PHE A 129 -13.34 9.44 -18.01
CA PHE A 129 -14.14 10.65 -17.93
C PHE A 129 -15.16 10.58 -16.79
N GLY A 130 -15.84 9.44 -16.63
CA GLY A 130 -16.77 9.17 -15.53
C GLY A 130 -16.09 9.33 -14.17
N LEU A 131 -14.94 8.69 -13.96
CA LEU A 131 -14.17 8.80 -12.71
C LEU A 131 -13.80 10.25 -12.40
N VAL A 132 -13.25 10.98 -13.39
CA VAL A 132 -12.88 12.39 -13.20
C VAL A 132 -14.10 13.25 -12.83
N ARG A 133 -15.25 13.02 -13.48
CA ARG A 133 -16.50 13.71 -13.17
C ARG A 133 -16.98 13.41 -11.75
N ASP A 134 -16.97 12.14 -11.35
CA ASP A 134 -17.53 11.71 -10.07
C ASP A 134 -16.62 12.09 -8.90
N VAL A 135 -15.29 12.07 -9.08
CA VAL A 135 -14.32 12.64 -8.11
C VAL A 135 -14.51 14.15 -7.96
N ARG A 136 -14.71 14.90 -9.05
CA ARG A 136 -15.01 16.34 -8.97
C ARG A 136 -16.31 16.59 -8.21
N ARG A 137 -17.35 15.78 -8.46
CA ARG A 137 -18.63 15.86 -7.76
C ARG A 137 -18.49 15.54 -6.27
N LEU A 138 -17.67 14.55 -5.92
CA LEU A 138 -17.34 14.23 -4.53
C LEU A 138 -16.70 15.44 -3.85
N LEU A 139 -15.61 15.98 -4.40
CA LEU A 139 -14.89 17.10 -3.80
C LEU A 139 -15.79 18.35 -3.68
N ALA A 140 -16.63 18.63 -4.67
CA ALA A 140 -17.59 19.75 -4.62
C ALA A 140 -18.68 19.57 -3.55
N GLY A 141 -19.02 18.32 -3.19
CA GLY A 141 -20.02 18.00 -2.17
C GLY A 141 -19.46 17.92 -0.74
N LEU A 142 -18.13 17.93 -0.58
CA LEU A 142 -17.49 17.90 0.73
C LEU A 142 -17.45 19.30 1.36
N SER A 143 -17.49 19.34 2.69
CA SER A 143 -17.14 20.57 3.41
C SER A 143 -15.66 20.93 3.13
N PRO A 144 -15.26 22.22 3.25
CA PRO A 144 -13.86 22.62 3.08
C PRO A 144 -12.92 21.79 3.96
N THR A 145 -13.33 21.57 5.21
CA THR A 145 -12.60 20.77 6.20
C THR A 145 -12.44 19.29 5.85
N CYS A 146 -13.40 18.69 5.13
CA CYS A 146 -13.28 17.32 4.64
C CYS A 146 -12.44 17.28 3.36
N THR A 147 -12.52 18.31 2.52
CA THR A 147 -11.68 18.46 1.33
C THR A 147 -10.21 18.55 1.70
N ASP A 148 -9.85 19.34 2.71
CA ASP A 148 -8.48 19.45 3.21
C ASP A 148 -7.92 18.09 3.65
N VAL A 149 -8.74 17.29 4.34
CA VAL A 149 -8.36 15.93 4.76
C VAL A 149 -8.23 15.01 3.55
N ALA A 150 -9.17 15.06 2.60
CA ALA A 150 -9.13 14.23 1.39
C ALA A 150 -7.86 14.51 0.56
N LEU A 151 -7.49 15.78 0.41
CA LEU A 151 -6.27 16.18 -0.32
C LEU A 151 -5.00 15.80 0.44
N ALA A 152 -4.94 16.01 1.76
CA ALA A 152 -3.77 15.62 2.55
C ALA A 152 -3.50 14.10 2.48
N LEU A 153 -4.56 13.29 2.49
CA LEU A 153 -4.45 11.83 2.46
C LEU A 153 -4.02 11.24 1.11
N ILE A 154 -3.84 12.06 0.07
CA ILE A 154 -3.24 11.61 -1.19
C ILE A 154 -1.81 11.15 -0.96
N ASP A 155 -1.03 11.93 -0.20
CA ASP A 155 0.40 11.69 0.03
C ASP A 155 0.75 11.37 1.48
N MET A 156 -0.14 11.65 2.42
CA MET A 156 0.12 11.54 3.86
C MET A 156 -0.69 10.42 4.52
N SER A 157 -0.13 9.81 5.57
CA SER A 157 -0.89 8.96 6.48
C SER A 157 -1.87 9.78 7.33
N PRO A 158 -2.92 9.16 7.94
CA PRO A 158 -3.85 9.87 8.82
C PRO A 158 -3.19 10.58 10.00
N THR A 159 -2.02 10.11 10.45
CA THR A 159 -1.25 10.75 11.51
C THR A 159 -0.53 11.99 11.01
N GLU A 160 0.11 11.90 9.85
CA GLU A 160 0.80 13.04 9.22
C GLU A 160 -0.20 14.12 8.82
N ALA A 161 -1.36 13.74 8.27
CA ALA A 161 -2.43 14.67 7.96
C ALA A 161 -2.97 15.39 9.20
N ALA A 162 -3.08 14.70 10.35
CA ALA A 162 -3.50 15.33 11.61
C ALA A 162 -2.50 16.40 12.06
N GLU A 163 -1.20 16.09 12.00
CA GLU A 163 -0.12 17.02 12.35
C GLU A 163 -0.06 18.21 11.39
N ALA A 164 -0.12 17.96 10.08
CA ALA A 164 -0.06 19.01 9.05
C ALA A 164 -1.26 19.96 9.09
N LEU A 165 -2.47 19.43 9.37
CA LEU A 165 -3.69 20.23 9.46
C LEU A 165 -3.91 20.82 10.86
N GLY A 166 -3.04 20.54 11.83
CA GLY A 166 -3.17 21.04 13.20
C GLY A 166 -4.43 20.54 13.93
N ILE A 167 -4.94 19.36 13.60
CA ILE A 167 -6.16 18.78 14.18
C ILE A 167 -5.88 17.46 14.90
N HIS A 168 -6.79 17.07 15.79
CA HIS A 168 -6.65 15.81 16.50
C HIS A 168 -6.86 14.60 15.56
N ARG A 169 -6.14 13.49 15.78
CA ARG A 169 -6.25 12.27 14.95
C ARG A 169 -7.68 11.73 14.87
N SER A 170 -8.44 11.81 15.96
CA SER A 170 -9.86 11.38 15.96
C SER A 170 -10.71 12.23 15.01
N THR A 171 -10.38 13.51 14.82
CA THR A 171 -11.06 14.39 13.86
C THR A 171 -10.76 13.98 12.43
N VAL A 172 -9.52 13.56 12.13
CA VAL A 172 -9.17 13.00 10.81
C VAL A 172 -10.01 11.76 10.51
N TYR A 173 -10.07 10.80 11.45
CA TYR A 173 -10.87 9.59 11.26
C TYR A 173 -12.38 9.86 11.17
N ALA A 174 -12.91 10.81 11.93
CA ALA A 174 -14.30 11.22 11.82
C ALA A 174 -14.61 11.81 10.44
N ARG A 175 -13.74 12.70 9.92
CA ARG A 175 -13.88 13.26 8.57
C ARG A 175 -13.70 12.21 7.49
N LEU A 176 -12.78 11.25 7.66
CA LEU A 176 -12.60 10.11 6.77
C LEU A 176 -13.89 9.28 6.64
N ALA A 177 -14.58 9.04 7.75
CA ALA A 177 -15.87 8.35 7.73
C ALA A 177 -16.93 9.14 6.94
N THR A 178 -16.96 10.47 7.07
CA THR A 178 -17.85 11.33 6.27
C THR A 178 -17.49 11.29 4.78
N ILE A 179 -16.20 11.39 4.43
CA ILE A 179 -15.72 11.30 3.04
C ILE A 179 -16.11 9.95 2.43
N ARG A 180 -15.93 8.85 3.18
CA ARG A 180 -16.29 7.51 2.74
C ARG A 180 -17.77 7.39 2.41
N LYS A 181 -18.65 7.87 3.29
CA LYS A 181 -20.11 7.88 3.03
C LYS A 181 -20.47 8.69 1.79
N ALA A 182 -19.82 9.84 1.58
CA ALA A 182 -20.04 10.66 0.39
C ALA A 182 -19.56 9.96 -0.90
N ALA A 183 -18.45 9.23 -0.84
CA ALA A 183 -17.94 8.45 -1.95
C ALA A 183 -18.82 7.24 -2.27
N GLU A 184 -19.34 6.55 -1.24
CA GLU A 184 -20.31 5.44 -1.39
C GLU A 184 -21.61 5.92 -2.06
N ALA A 185 -22.11 7.10 -1.69
CA ALA A 185 -23.31 7.68 -2.31
C ALA A 185 -23.15 8.02 -3.80
N LEU A 186 -21.91 8.16 -4.28
CA LEU A 186 -21.56 8.38 -5.68
C LEU A 186 -21.09 7.10 -6.39
N ASP A 187 -21.16 5.97 -5.70
CA ASP A 187 -20.73 4.65 -6.18
C ASP A 187 -19.29 4.62 -6.73
N LEU A 188 -18.37 5.38 -6.09
CA LEU A 188 -16.97 5.40 -6.53
C LEU A 188 -16.30 4.02 -6.40
N ALA A 189 -16.89 3.09 -5.64
CA ALA A 189 -16.44 1.72 -5.52
C ALA A 189 -16.48 0.95 -6.86
N ALA A 190 -17.42 1.28 -7.75
CA ALA A 190 -17.50 0.68 -9.08
C ALA A 190 -16.21 0.86 -9.90
N TYR A 191 -15.48 1.96 -9.66
CA TYR A 191 -14.22 2.26 -10.34
C TYR A 191 -13.00 1.53 -9.77
N LEU A 192 -13.11 0.86 -8.63
CA LEU A 192 -11.97 0.16 -7.99
C LEU A 192 -11.81 -1.28 -8.50
N GLY A 193 -12.72 -1.75 -9.37
CA GLY A 193 -12.82 -3.15 -9.76
C GLY A 193 -13.30 -4.01 -8.59
N ALA A 194 -13.57 -5.30 -8.85
CA ALA A 194 -13.62 -6.25 -7.74
C ALA A 194 -12.23 -6.23 -7.08
N ALA A 195 -12.14 -5.80 -5.83
CA ALA A 195 -10.94 -6.05 -5.05
C ALA A 195 -10.62 -7.55 -5.23
N PRO A 196 -9.36 -7.95 -5.48
CA PRO A 196 -8.99 -9.35 -5.50
C PRO A 196 -9.10 -9.89 -4.08
N THR A 197 -10.33 -10.13 -3.63
CA THR A 197 -10.62 -11.07 -2.56
C THR A 197 -10.33 -12.42 -3.16
N VAL A 198 -9.24 -13.04 -2.70
CA VAL A 198 -9.01 -14.47 -2.88
C VAL A 198 -10.34 -15.14 -2.56
N SER A 199 -10.95 -15.76 -3.57
CA SER A 199 -12.13 -16.60 -3.37
C SER A 199 -11.80 -17.50 -2.20
N GLU A 200 -12.59 -17.42 -1.12
CA GLU A 200 -12.47 -18.37 -0.01
C GLU A 200 -12.40 -19.76 -0.63
N ALA A 201 -11.28 -20.46 -0.42
CA ALA A 201 -11.13 -21.83 -0.85
C ALA A 201 -12.30 -22.61 -0.23
N ARG A 202 -13.28 -22.94 -1.06
CA ARG A 202 -14.46 -23.69 -0.65
C ARG A 202 -13.95 -25.09 -0.26
N ARG A 203 -14.18 -25.44 1.01
CA ARG A 203 -13.81 -26.71 1.66
C ARG A 203 -14.16 -27.94 0.85
#